data_AF-A0A1V5E9S4-F1
#
_entry.id   AF-A0A1V5E9S4-F1
#
_cell.length_a   1.000
_cell.length_b   1.000
_cell.length_c   1.000
_cell.angle_alpha   90.00
_cell.angle_beta   90.00
_cell.angle_gamma   90.00
#
_symmetry.space_group_name_H-M   'P 1'
#
loop_
_entity.id
_entity.type
_entity.pdbx_description
1 polymer ?
#
loop_
_entity_poly.entity_id
_entity_poly.type
_entity_poly.pdbx_seq_one_letter_code
_entity_poly.pdbx_strand_id
1 'polypeptide(L)'
;MEGATGYTDTNYAGKAQKALEHLDRLSFIFLHVEAPDEMGHEGNLRGKIKAIEDFDEQVVGTVLKGVKLHPEYRIMVLSDHPTPISIKTHSADPSPFAVFSSKSGENLRNAAAFGESQARQAGILVSPGHRLLGMFLGDWRGRIEKELH
;
A
#
# COMPACT_ATOMS: atom_id res chain seq x y z
N MET A 1 5.70 -10.51 -17.95
CA MET A 1 6.76 -9.47 -17.91
C MET A 1 8.08 -10.17 -17.76
N GLU A 2 9.11 -9.79 -18.52
CA GLU A 2 10.49 -10.15 -18.17
C GLU A 2 10.90 -9.40 -16.89
N GLY A 3 11.57 -10.09 -15.96
CA GLY A 3 12.17 -9.48 -14.77
C GLY A 3 11.28 -9.27 -13.54
N ALA A 4 10.12 -9.94 -13.42
CA ALA A 4 9.37 -9.98 -12.15
C ALA A 4 9.79 -11.19 -11.32
N THR A 5 10.96 -11.12 -10.68
CA THR A 5 11.63 -12.24 -9.98
C THR A 5 11.22 -12.40 -8.52
N GLY A 6 10.27 -11.62 -8.00
CA GLY A 6 9.84 -11.71 -6.59
C GLY A 6 10.87 -11.23 -5.56
N TYR A 7 12.10 -10.92 -5.99
CA TYR A 7 13.20 -10.49 -5.13
C TYR A 7 13.54 -9.01 -5.36
N THR A 8 14.63 -8.50 -4.78
CA THR A 8 15.02 -7.08 -4.89
C THR A 8 15.33 -6.60 -6.32
N ASP A 9 15.55 -7.53 -7.25
CA ASP A 9 15.73 -7.28 -8.68
C ASP A 9 14.41 -7.29 -9.50
N THR A 10 13.25 -7.38 -8.83
CA THR A 10 11.96 -7.31 -9.51
C THR A 10 11.80 -5.97 -10.24
N ASN A 11 11.13 -5.97 -11.40
CA ASN A 11 10.82 -4.75 -12.14
C ASN A 11 9.68 -3.93 -11.48
N TYR A 12 9.99 -3.19 -10.42
CA TYR A 12 9.05 -2.34 -9.67
C TYR A 12 8.34 -1.35 -10.59
N ALA A 13 9.11 -0.53 -11.33
CA ALA A 13 8.57 0.47 -12.23
C ALA A 13 7.71 -0.16 -13.34
N GLY A 14 8.11 -1.29 -13.90
CA GLY A 14 7.36 -2.01 -14.93
C GLY A 14 6.01 -2.52 -14.41
N LYS A 15 5.94 -3.00 -13.17
CA LYS A 15 4.65 -3.36 -12.52
C LYS A 15 3.72 -2.14 -12.43
N ALA A 16 4.24 -1.00 -11.99
CA ALA A 16 3.47 0.24 -11.86
C ALA A 16 3.02 0.80 -13.21
N GLN A 17 3.89 0.81 -14.21
CA GLN A 17 3.56 1.23 -15.57
C GLN A 17 2.46 0.36 -16.18
N LYS A 18 2.57 -0.96 -16.03
CA LYS A 18 1.54 -1.88 -16.49
C LYS A 18 0.22 -1.68 -15.76
N ALA A 19 0.23 -1.45 -14.45
CA ALA A 19 -0.98 -1.10 -13.71
C ALA A 19 -1.66 0.14 -14.31
N LEU A 20 -0.91 1.20 -14.62
CA LEU A 20 -1.45 2.39 -15.28
C LEU A 20 -2.01 2.11 -16.68
N GLU A 21 -1.30 1.35 -17.52
CA GLU A 21 -1.81 0.91 -18.85
C GLU A 21 -3.10 0.08 -18.77
N HIS A 22 -3.33 -0.59 -17.64
CA HIS A 22 -4.52 -1.38 -17.41
C HIS A 22 -5.70 -0.57 -16.84
N LEU A 23 -5.45 0.61 -16.24
CA LEU A 23 -6.52 1.48 -15.72
C LEU A 23 -7.45 2.03 -16.81
N ASP A 24 -6.98 2.11 -18.06
CA ASP A 24 -7.83 2.54 -19.19
C ASP A 24 -8.97 1.57 -19.50
N ARG A 25 -8.85 0.31 -19.06
CA ARG A 25 -9.81 -0.77 -19.39
C ARG A 25 -10.35 -1.52 -18.17
N LEU A 26 -9.76 -1.31 -17.00
CA LEU A 26 -10.16 -1.96 -15.74
C LEU A 26 -10.51 -0.91 -14.70
N SER A 27 -11.56 -1.18 -13.92
CA SER A 27 -11.99 -0.32 -12.82
C SER A 27 -11.25 -0.58 -11.50
N PHE A 28 -10.44 -1.65 -11.43
CA PHE A 28 -9.70 -2.05 -10.25
C PHE A 28 -8.39 -2.74 -10.64
N ILE A 29 -7.32 -2.38 -9.94
CA ILE A 29 -6.00 -2.99 -10.08
C ILE A 29 -5.48 -3.35 -8.69
N PHE A 30 -5.00 -4.58 -8.54
CA PHE A 30 -4.22 -5.01 -7.39
C PHE A 30 -2.76 -5.18 -7.83
N LEU A 31 -1.84 -4.46 -7.17
CA LEU A 31 -0.40 -4.49 -7.46
C LEU A 31 0.33 -4.99 -6.22
N HIS A 32 1.14 -6.03 -6.39
CA HIS A 32 1.87 -6.68 -5.30
C HIS A 32 3.40 -6.63 -5.51
N VAL A 33 4.14 -6.44 -4.40
CA VAL A 33 5.59 -6.51 -4.33
C VAL A 33 6.00 -7.29 -3.09
N GLU A 34 6.73 -8.39 -3.30
CA GLU A 34 7.14 -9.35 -2.26
C GLU A 34 8.43 -8.95 -1.54
N ALA A 35 9.34 -8.23 -2.21
CA ALA A 35 10.71 -8.04 -1.75
C ALA A 35 10.89 -7.52 -0.30
N PRO A 36 10.04 -6.60 0.24
CA PRO A 36 10.15 -6.21 1.66
C PRO A 36 9.96 -7.36 2.66
N ASP A 37 9.16 -8.37 2.32
CA ASP A 37 8.88 -9.54 3.15
C ASP A 37 10.08 -10.49 3.20
N GLU A 38 10.60 -10.85 2.03
CA GLU A 38 11.80 -11.70 1.89
C GLU A 38 13.01 -11.13 2.65
N MET A 39 13.23 -9.82 2.56
CA MET A 39 14.29 -9.16 3.33
C MET A 39 14.03 -9.21 4.85
N GLY A 40 12.76 -9.24 5.25
CA GLY A 40 12.32 -9.51 6.61
C GLY A 40 12.71 -10.91 7.08
N HIS A 41 12.39 -11.94 6.30
CA HIS A 41 12.73 -13.34 6.57
C HIS A 41 14.25 -13.60 6.65
N GLU A 42 15.05 -12.91 5.84
CA GLU A 42 16.51 -13.02 5.92
C GLU A 42 17.10 -12.32 7.15
N GLY A 43 16.34 -11.41 7.77
CA GLY A 43 16.85 -10.46 8.75
C GLY A 43 17.78 -9.42 8.12
N ASN A 44 17.63 -9.15 6.82
CA ASN A 44 18.45 -8.21 6.07
C ASN A 44 17.91 -6.79 6.20
N LEU A 45 18.36 -6.06 7.23
CA LEU A 45 17.90 -4.70 7.50
C LEU A 45 18.11 -3.75 6.32
N ARG A 46 19.31 -3.75 5.73
CA ARG A 46 19.65 -2.83 4.62
C ARG A 46 18.83 -3.16 3.37
N GLY A 47 18.66 -4.45 3.06
CA GLY A 47 17.82 -4.91 1.96
C GLY A 47 16.36 -4.51 2.17
N LYS A 48 15.83 -4.65 3.39
CA LYS A 48 14.45 -4.28 3.70
C LYS A 48 14.19 -2.78 3.56
N ILE A 49 15.11 -1.94 4.05
CA ILE A 49 15.04 -0.48 3.85
C ILE A 49 15.03 -0.15 2.36
N LYS A 50 15.99 -0.70 1.60
CA LYS A 50 16.08 -0.46 0.16
C LYS A 50 14.82 -0.92 -0.58
N ALA A 51 14.26 -2.08 -0.25
CA ALA A 51 13.05 -2.59 -0.89
C ALA A 51 11.83 -1.67 -0.64
N ILE A 52 11.73 -1.07 0.55
CA ILE A 52 10.69 -0.10 0.88
C ILE A 52 10.90 1.21 0.11
N GLU A 53 12.14 1.71 0.03
CA GLU A 53 12.49 2.92 -0.74
C GLU A 53 12.22 2.73 -2.24
N ASP A 54 12.63 1.59 -2.81
CA ASP A 54 12.36 1.23 -4.20
C ASP A 54 10.85 1.10 -4.46
N PHE A 55 10.09 0.53 -3.51
CA PHE A 55 8.64 0.47 -3.60
C PHE A 55 8.01 1.87 -3.59
N ASP A 56 8.42 2.74 -2.67
CA ASP A 56 7.91 4.11 -2.58
C ASP A 56 8.21 4.91 -3.86
N GLU A 57 9.45 4.92 -4.32
CA GLU A 57 9.83 5.69 -5.51
C GLU A 57 9.24 5.10 -6.80
N GLN A 58 9.48 3.81 -7.04
CA GLN A 58 9.25 3.20 -8.35
C GLN A 58 7.83 2.68 -8.52
N VAL A 59 7.12 2.34 -7.43
CA VAL A 59 5.72 1.90 -7.49
C VAL A 59 4.79 3.04 -7.11
N VAL A 60 4.84 3.47 -5.84
CA VAL A 60 3.88 4.46 -5.32
C VAL A 60 4.04 5.79 -6.06
N GLY A 61 5.28 6.27 -6.22
CA GLY A 61 5.60 7.50 -6.94
C GLY A 61 5.17 7.46 -8.41
N THR A 62 5.41 6.34 -9.10
CA THR A 62 4.97 6.14 -10.49
C THR A 62 3.46 6.17 -10.62
N VAL A 63 2.75 5.40 -9.78
CA VAL A 63 1.28 5.35 -9.79
C VAL A 63 0.70 6.72 -9.48
N LEU A 64 1.18 7.42 -8.44
CA LEU A 64 0.69 8.75 -8.08
C LEU A 64 0.92 9.80 -9.19
N LYS A 65 1.99 9.68 -9.97
CA LYS A 65 2.24 10.56 -11.12
C LYS A 65 1.29 10.25 -12.28
N GLY A 66 1.12 8.97 -12.62
CA GLY A 66 0.35 8.53 -13.79
C GLY A 66 -1.17 8.57 -13.58
N VAL A 67 -1.65 8.22 -12.38
CA VAL A 67 -3.09 8.12 -12.08
C VAL A 67 -3.83 9.45 -12.26
N LYS A 68 -3.12 10.58 -12.14
CA LYS A 68 -3.66 11.94 -12.28
C LYS A 68 -4.26 12.22 -13.66
N LEU A 69 -3.97 11.38 -14.66
CA LEU A 69 -4.59 11.44 -15.98
C LEU A 69 -6.04 10.94 -15.98
N HIS A 70 -6.46 10.21 -14.94
CA HIS A 70 -7.85 9.79 -14.75
C HIS A 70 -8.62 10.81 -13.89
N PRO A 71 -9.89 11.11 -14.22
CA PRO A 71 -10.67 12.13 -13.52
C PRO A 71 -11.02 11.72 -12.08
N GLU A 72 -11.37 10.44 -11.88
CA GLU A 72 -11.71 9.90 -10.57
C GLU A 72 -10.84 8.68 -10.27
N TYR A 73 -10.16 8.70 -9.13
CA TYR A 73 -9.35 7.57 -8.68
C TYR A 73 -9.27 7.53 -7.16
N ARG A 74 -9.04 6.32 -6.64
CA ARG A 74 -8.72 6.06 -5.24
C ARG A 74 -7.57 5.06 -5.20
N ILE A 75 -6.57 5.33 -4.37
CA ILE A 75 -5.38 4.49 -4.18
C ILE A 75 -5.34 4.07 -2.72
N MET A 76 -5.00 2.81 -2.49
CA MET A 76 -4.66 2.30 -1.17
C MET A 76 -3.28 1.67 -1.21
N VAL A 77 -2.44 2.03 -0.26
CA VAL A 77 -1.15 1.39 0.00
C VAL A 77 -1.24 0.73 1.37
N LEU A 78 -0.80 -0.52 1.47
CA LEU A 78 -0.79 -1.28 2.71
C LEU A 78 0.34 -2.30 2.71
N SER A 79 0.74 -2.72 3.92
CA SER A 79 1.36 -4.03 4.14
C SER A 79 0.26 -5.01 4.52
N ASP A 80 0.31 -6.24 3.99
CA ASP A 80 -0.62 -7.31 4.29
C ASP A 80 -0.31 -8.00 5.63
N HIS A 81 0.96 -8.17 5.96
CA HIS A 81 1.41 -8.56 7.29
C HIS A 81 2.80 -8.01 7.66
N PRO A 82 3.14 -7.87 8.96
CA PRO A 82 4.46 -7.51 9.39
C PRO A 82 5.39 -8.73 9.42
N THR A 83 6.62 -8.56 8.92
CA THR A 83 7.70 -9.56 9.03
C THR A 83 8.92 -8.91 9.66
N PRO A 84 8.97 -8.77 11.01
CA PRO A 84 10.03 -8.03 11.69
C PRO A 84 11.40 -8.71 11.56
N ILE A 85 12.43 -7.91 11.28
CA ILE A 85 13.82 -8.36 11.11
C ILE A 85 14.35 -9.15 12.32
N SER A 86 13.89 -8.81 13.52
CA SER A 86 14.31 -9.45 14.78
C SER A 86 13.82 -10.88 14.94
N ILE A 87 12.64 -11.21 14.40
CA ILE A 87 12.04 -12.54 14.51
C ILE A 87 12.07 -13.33 13.21
N LYS A 88 12.34 -12.68 12.07
CA LYS A 88 12.51 -13.30 10.75
C LYS A 88 11.33 -14.13 10.28
N THR A 89 10.15 -13.83 10.80
CA THR A 89 8.88 -14.49 10.48
C THR A 89 7.74 -13.51 10.69
N HIS A 90 6.54 -13.91 10.32
CA HIS A 90 5.37 -13.04 10.40
C HIS A 90 4.99 -12.80 11.86
N SER A 91 4.54 -11.58 12.17
CA SER A 91 3.86 -11.27 13.43
C SER A 91 2.36 -11.04 13.22
N ALA A 92 1.59 -11.10 14.30
CA ALA A 92 0.16 -10.82 14.29
C ALA A 92 -0.16 -9.35 14.57
N ASP A 93 0.85 -8.48 14.62
CA ASP A 93 0.64 -7.05 14.81
C ASP A 93 -0.14 -6.46 13.61
N PRO A 94 -0.94 -5.41 13.82
CA PRO A 94 -1.64 -4.75 12.72
C PRO A 94 -0.65 -4.07 11.78
N SER A 95 -0.86 -4.25 10.47
CA SER A 95 -0.09 -3.55 9.42
C SER A 95 -0.66 -2.16 9.11
N PRO A 96 0.20 -1.19 8.74
CA PRO A 96 -0.24 0.13 8.33
C PRO A 96 -0.92 0.10 6.95
N PHE A 97 -1.90 0.96 6.75
CA PHE A 97 -2.46 1.29 5.45
C PHE A 97 -2.69 2.80 5.32
N ALA A 98 -2.77 3.28 4.09
CA ALA A 98 -3.15 4.65 3.76
C ALA A 98 -4.03 4.66 2.52
N VAL A 99 -4.97 5.59 2.48
CA VAL A 99 -5.87 5.79 1.33
C VAL A 99 -5.77 7.24 0.88
N PHE A 100 -5.69 7.41 -0.44
CA PHE A 100 -5.75 8.70 -1.10
C PHE A 100 -6.81 8.65 -2.20
N SER A 101 -7.70 9.65 -2.22
CA SER A 101 -8.78 9.77 -3.20
C SER A 101 -8.70 11.11 -3.92
N SER A 102 -9.03 11.13 -5.21
CA SER A 102 -9.24 12.39 -5.93
C SER A 102 -10.55 13.09 -5.54
N LYS A 103 -11.47 12.39 -4.86
CA LYS A 103 -12.76 12.94 -4.43
C LYS A 103 -12.61 13.79 -3.16
N SER A 104 -13.19 14.99 -3.19
CA SER A 104 -13.26 15.86 -2.02
C SER A 104 -14.07 15.21 -0.89
N GLY A 105 -13.58 15.32 0.34
CA GLY A 105 -14.22 14.72 1.52
C GLY A 105 -13.89 13.24 1.77
N GLU A 106 -13.09 12.59 0.91
CA GLU A 106 -12.66 11.20 1.10
C GLU A 106 -11.25 11.03 1.71
N ASN A 107 -10.57 12.15 2.02
CA ASN A 107 -9.21 12.15 2.56
C ASN A 107 -9.20 12.70 3.99
N LEU A 108 -8.60 11.95 4.91
CA LEU A 108 -8.25 12.43 6.25
C LEU A 108 -6.79 12.89 6.31
N ARG A 109 -6.51 13.87 7.17
CA ARG A 109 -5.16 14.35 7.48
C ARG A 109 -4.77 14.00 8.92
N ASN A 110 -5.00 12.75 9.32
CA ASN A 110 -4.77 12.25 10.68
C ASN A 110 -3.38 11.62 10.89
N ALA A 111 -2.51 11.64 9.88
CA ALA A 111 -1.12 11.20 9.96
C ALA A 111 -0.21 12.08 9.08
N ALA A 112 1.02 12.30 9.53
CA ALA A 112 2.03 13.06 8.78
C ALA A 112 2.93 12.20 7.87
N ALA A 113 2.95 10.89 8.08
CA ALA A 113 3.79 9.95 7.34
C ALA A 113 3.19 8.53 7.37
N PHE A 114 3.62 7.68 6.45
CA PHE A 114 3.25 6.26 6.42
C PHE A 114 4.20 5.44 7.30
N GLY A 115 3.65 4.69 8.26
CA GLY A 115 4.43 3.83 9.16
C GLY A 115 3.62 3.42 10.39
N GLU A 116 4.09 2.41 11.11
CA GLU A 116 3.36 1.74 12.19
C GLU A 116 3.01 2.68 13.35
N SER A 117 3.94 3.56 13.75
CA SER A 117 3.70 4.53 14.83
C SER A 117 2.62 5.55 14.47
N GLN A 118 2.67 6.08 13.23
CA GLN A 118 1.71 7.06 12.74
C GLN A 118 0.34 6.42 12.52
N ALA A 119 0.28 5.20 11.99
CA ALA A 119 -0.97 4.45 11.82
C ALA A 119 -1.65 4.19 13.17
N ARG A 120 -0.87 3.84 14.21
CA ARG A 120 -1.40 3.66 15.58
C ARG A 120 -1.97 4.96 16.15
N GLN A 121 -1.30 6.09 15.93
CA GLN A 121 -1.79 7.41 16.37
C GLN A 121 -3.03 7.86 15.59
N ALA A 122 -3.12 7.53 14.30
CA ALA A 122 -4.25 7.85 13.43
C ALA A 122 -5.56 7.18 13.86
N GLY A 123 -5.46 6.06 14.60
CA GLY A 123 -6.58 5.45 15.35
C GLY A 123 -7.55 4.59 14.53
N ILE A 124 -7.35 4.46 13.21
CA ILE A 124 -8.25 3.68 12.36
C ILE A 124 -7.76 2.23 12.29
N LEU A 125 -8.52 1.31 12.90
CA LEU A 125 -8.23 -0.11 12.90
C LEU A 125 -9.34 -0.90 12.20
N VAL A 126 -8.99 -1.61 11.13
CA VAL A 126 -9.92 -2.49 10.43
C VAL A 126 -9.65 -3.94 10.83
N SER A 127 -10.59 -4.54 11.56
CA SER A 127 -10.53 -5.95 11.94
C SER A 127 -11.91 -6.62 11.83
N PRO A 128 -12.01 -7.81 11.20
CA PRO A 128 -10.97 -8.54 10.48
C PRO A 128 -10.55 -7.86 9.16
N GLY A 129 -9.28 -8.04 8.76
CA GLY A 129 -8.65 -7.31 7.65
C GLY A 129 -9.36 -7.45 6.29
N HIS A 130 -10.04 -8.57 6.02
CA HIS A 130 -10.79 -8.76 4.77
C HIS A 130 -11.91 -7.72 4.55
N ARG A 131 -12.37 -7.03 5.61
CA ARG A 131 -13.35 -5.95 5.50
C ARG A 131 -12.80 -4.72 4.79
N LEU A 132 -11.48 -4.52 4.81
CA LEU A 132 -10.84 -3.32 4.27
C LEU A 132 -11.13 -3.15 2.78
N LEU A 133 -11.07 -4.21 1.98
CA LEU A 133 -11.36 -4.11 0.54
C LEU A 133 -12.82 -3.73 0.28
N GLY A 134 -13.76 -4.28 1.06
CA GLY A 134 -15.18 -3.90 0.95
C GLY A 134 -15.43 -2.44 1.35
N MET A 135 -14.71 -1.93 2.36
CA MET A 135 -14.73 -0.51 2.71
C MET A 135 -14.14 0.35 1.60
N PHE A 136 -13.01 -0.07 1.03
CA PHE A 136 -12.29 0.63 -0.02
C PHE A 136 -13.06 0.71 -1.34
N LEU A 137 -13.81 -0.33 -1.72
CA LEU A 137 -14.60 -0.32 -2.97
C LEU A 137 -15.98 0.32 -2.80
N GLY A 138 -16.48 0.40 -1.57
CA GLY A 138 -17.80 0.95 -1.26
C GLY A 138 -17.79 2.46 -0.93
N ASP A 139 -18.73 2.85 -0.06
CA ASP A 139 -18.83 4.19 0.52
C ASP A 139 -17.70 4.43 1.55
N TRP A 140 -16.51 4.71 1.03
CA TRP A 140 -15.32 4.97 1.82
C TRP A 140 -15.51 6.12 2.83
N ARG A 141 -16.16 7.21 2.39
CA ARG A 141 -16.41 8.38 3.23
C ARG A 141 -17.29 8.03 4.44
N GLY A 142 -18.47 7.45 4.19
CA GLY A 142 -19.39 7.10 5.27
C GLY A 142 -18.85 6.01 6.19
N ARG A 143 -17.88 5.20 5.74
CA ARG A 143 -17.15 4.24 6.57
C ARG A 143 -16.18 4.94 7.51
N ILE A 144 -15.32 5.82 7.00
CA ILE A 144 -14.36 6.56 7.81
C ILE A 144 -15.07 7.41 8.88
N GLU A 145 -16.11 8.15 8.49
CA GLU A 145 -16.84 9.03 9.42
C GLU A 145 -17.42 8.27 10.62
N LYS A 146 -17.75 6.98 10.46
CA LYS A 146 -18.24 6.12 11.55
C LYS A 146 -17.15 5.57 12.45
N GLU A 147 -15.93 5.39 11.96
CA GLU A 147 -14.79 4.89 12.76
C GLU A 147 -14.17 6.01 13.62
N LEU A 148 -14.49 7.28 13.35
CA LEU A 148 -14.04 8.45 14.11
C LEU A 148 -14.99 8.84 15.26
N HIS A 149 -16.09 8.10 15.48
CA HIS A 149 -17.13 8.38 16.47
C HIS A 149 -17.45 7.15 17.32
#